data_AF-F2C9W5-F1
#
_entry.id   AF-F2C9W5-F1
#
_cell.length_a   1.000
_cell.length_b   1.000
_cell.length_c   1.000
_cell.angle_alpha   90.00
_cell.angle_beta   90.00
_cell.angle_gamma   90.00
#
_symmetry.space_group_name_H-M   'P 1'
#
loop_
_entity.id
_entity.type
_entity.pdbx_description
1 polymer ?
#
loop_
_entity_poly.entity_id
_entity_poly.type
_entity_poly.pdbx_seq_one_letter_code
_entity_poly.pdbx_strand_id
1 'polypeptide(L)' 'MLFASADHEKVKAKYQELKIQYPDNYLAIYDLPLDTDLSSLPHYPSVAISKEEFD' A
#
# COMPACT_ATOMS: atom_id res chain seq x y z
N MET A 1 0.18 11.15 2.54
CA MET A 1 0.15 11.27 1.07
C MET A 1 0.19 9.87 0.48
N LEU A 2 -0.65 9.58 -0.51
CA LEU A 2 -0.63 8.31 -1.24
C LEU A 2 0.30 8.45 -2.45
N PHE A 3 1.03 7.40 -2.79
CA PHE A 3 1.95 7.38 -3.92
C PHE A 3 1.60 6.22 -4.84
N ALA A 4 1.54 6.47 -6.15
CA ALA A 4 1.37 5.47 -7.19
C ALA A 4 2.44 5.64 -8.27
N SER A 5 2.84 4.54 -8.90
CA SER A 5 3.85 4.54 -9.95
C SER A 5 3.57 3.40 -10.94
N ALA A 6 3.71 3.68 -12.24
CA ALA A 6 3.66 2.65 -13.28
C ALA A 6 4.98 1.88 -13.42
N ASP A 7 6.07 2.40 -12.83
CA ASP A 7 7.38 1.75 -12.81
C ASP A 7 7.42 0.65 -11.74
N HIS A 8 7.21 -0.58 -12.18
CA HIS A 8 7.11 -1.77 -11.31
C HIS A 8 8.41 -2.06 -10.56
N GLU A 9 9.56 -1.82 -11.19
CA GLU A 9 10.87 -2.08 -10.57
C GLU A 9 11.10 -1.11 -9.41
N LYS A 10 10.74 0.17 -9.58
CA LYS A 10 10.80 1.15 -8.49
C LYS A 10 9.84 0.82 -7.35
N VAL A 11 8.61 0.38 -7.67
CA VAL A 11 7.64 -0.06 -6.64
C VAL A 11 8.21 -1.22 -5.84
N LYS A 12 8.77 -2.23 -6.52
CA LYS A 12 9.36 -3.40 -5.88
C LYS A 12 10.57 -3.05 -5.01
N ALA A 13 11.48 -2.19 -5.50
CA ALA A 13 12.62 -1.72 -4.71
C ALA A 13 12.15 -1.00 -3.44
N LYS A 14 11.17 -0.10 -3.57
CA LYS A 14 10.63 0.63 -2.41
C LYS A 14 9.94 -0.28 -1.40
N TYR A 15 9.23 -1.29 -1.89
CA TYR A 15 8.61 -2.31 -1.03
C TYR A 15 9.64 -3.08 -0.19
N GLN A 16 10.78 -3.47 -0.77
CA GLN A 16 11.83 -4.14 -0.01
C GLN A 16 12.43 -3.24 1.08
N GLU A 17 12.66 -1.95 0.78
CA GLU A 17 13.10 -0.97 1.79
C GLU A 17 12.10 -0.87 2.96
N LEU A 18 10.80 -0.78 2.65
CA LEU A 18 9.76 -0.65 3.66
C LEU A 18 9.59 -1.91 4.51
N LYS A 19 9.74 -3.11 3.94
CA LYS A 19 9.72 -4.36 4.71
C LYS A 19 10.83 -4.43 5.76
N ILE A 20 12.01 -3.89 5.43
CA ILE A 20 13.14 -3.84 6.38
C ILE A 20 12.86 -2.81 7.48
N GLN A 21 12.30 -1.65 7.12
CA GLN A 21 12.01 -0.57 8.06
C GLN A 21 10.85 -0.91 9.01
N TYR A 22 9.87 -1.67 8.54
CA TYR A 22 8.65 -2.02 9.28
C TYR A 22 8.41 -3.54 9.28
N PRO A 23 9.27 -4.31 9.96
CA PRO A 23 9.23 -5.78 9.91
C PRO A 23 7.95 -6.38 10.48
N ASP A 24 7.29 -5.69 11.42
CA ASP A 24 6.07 -6.15 12.08
C ASP A 24 4.78 -5.68 11.37
N ASN A 25 4.89 -4.82 10.35
CA ASN A 25 3.74 -4.29 9.62
C ASN A 25 3.38 -5.18 8.43
N TYR A 26 2.08 -5.32 8.17
CA TYR A 26 1.58 -5.90 6.93
C TYR A 26 1.66 -4.85 5.80
N LEU A 27 2.43 -5.16 4.76
CA LEU A 27 2.58 -4.31 3.57
C LEU A 27 2.09 -5.05 2.33
N ALA A 28 1.20 -4.40 1.56
CA ALA A 28 0.66 -4.89 0.30
C ALA A 28 0.92 -3.90 -0.85
N ILE A 29 1.11 -4.45 -2.06
CA ILE A 29 1.16 -3.67 -3.30
C ILE A 29 -0.20 -3.86 -3.99
N TYR A 30 -0.82 -2.74 -4.37
CA TYR A 30 -2.09 -2.75 -5.10
C TYR A 30 -1.86 -2.25 -6.52
N ASP A 31 -2.44 -2.94 -7.49
CA ASP A 31 -2.61 -2.41 -8.84
C ASP A 31 -3.77 -1.41 -8.83
N LEU A 32 -3.60 -0.30 -9.55
CA LEU A 32 -4.55 0.80 -9.59
C LEU A 32 -4.91 1.12 -11.05
N PRO A 33 -6.17 1.49 -11.33
CA PRO A 33 -6.52 1.98 -12.66
C PRO A 33 -5.82 3.32 -12.92
N LEU A 34 -5.25 3.47 -14.12
CA LEU A 34 -4.45 4.65 -14.50
C LEU A 34 -5.27 5.95 -14.59
N ASP A 35 -6.58 5.84 -14.76
CA ASP A 35 -7.54 6.93 -14.95
C ASP A 35 -8.34 7.26 -13.68
N THR A 36 -7.95 6.69 -12.53
CA THR A 36 -8.64 6.91 -11.26
C THR A 36 -7.94 7.98 -10.43
N ASP A 37 -8.69 9.05 -10.09
CA ASP A 37 -8.24 10.01 -9.09
C ASP A 37 -8.26 9.37 -7.71
N LEU A 38 -7.07 9.06 -7.18
CA LEU A 38 -6.90 8.43 -5.87
C LEU A 38 -7.46 9.26 -4.70
N SER A 39 -7.56 10.58 -4.86
CA SER A 39 -8.16 11.45 -3.84
C SER A 39 -9.68 11.34 -3.79
N SER A 40 -10.29 10.91 -4.90
CA SER A 40 -11.74 10.73 -5.04
C SER A 40 -12.22 9.35 -4.62
N LEU A 41 -11.31 8.38 -4.47
CA LEU A 41 -11.64 7.05 -3.96
C LEU A 41 -12.16 7.23 -2.52
N PRO A 42 -13.45 6.95 -2.24
CA PRO A 42 -14.00 7.06 -0.90
C PRO A 42 -13.17 6.12 -0.03
N HIS A 43 -12.31 6.71 0.83
CA HIS A 43 -11.23 6.05 1.56
C HIS A 43 -11.29 4.54 1.38
N TYR A 44 -10.60 4.05 0.34
CA TYR A 44 -10.49 2.62 0.00
C TYR A 44 -10.49 1.85 1.30
N PRO A 45 -11.51 1.01 1.64
CA PRO A 45 -11.91 0.76 3.02
C PRO A 45 -10.73 0.27 3.82
N SER A 46 -10.01 1.23 4.41
CA SER A 46 -8.76 1.00 5.10
C SER A 46 -9.23 0.82 6.51
N VAL A 47 -9.91 -0.30 6.73
CA VAL A 47 -9.98 -0.88 8.05
C VAL A 47 -8.52 -1.15 8.38
N ALA A 48 -7.96 -0.34 9.27
CA ALA A 48 -6.69 -0.67 9.87
C ALA A 48 -6.95 -1.92 10.71
N ILE A 49 -6.71 -3.10 10.12
CA ILE A 49 -6.89 -4.36 10.83
C ILE A 49 -5.67 -4.53 11.70
N SER A 50 -5.84 -4.44 13.02
CA SER A 50 -4.76 -4.67 13.96
C SER A 50 -4.48 -6.18 14.08
N LYS A 51 -3.29 -6.55 14.54
CA LYS A 51 -2.92 -7.97 14.66
C LYS A 51 -3.88 -8.73 15.60
N GLU A 52 -4.38 -8.03 16.62
CA GLU A 52 -5.31 -8.53 17.63
C GLU A 52 -6.70 -8.85 17.08
N GLU A 53 -7.08 -8.33 15.90
CA GLU A 53 -8.37 -8.63 15.26
C GLU A 53 -8.38 -9.98 14.51
N PHE A 54 -7.24 -10.67 14.46
CA PHE A 54 -7.09 -11.99 13.83
C PHE A 54 -7.04 -13.16 14.84
N ASP A 55 -7.10 -12.87 16.15
CA ASP A 55 -7.10 -13.85 17.25
C ASP A 55 -8.51 -14.04 17.85
#